data_AF-A0A9D9HH22-F1
#
_entry.id   AF-A0A9D9HH22-F1
#
_cell.length_a   1.000
_cell.length_b   1.000
_cell.length_c   1.000
_cell.angle_alpha   90.00
_cell.angle_beta   90.00
_cell.angle_gamma   90.00
#
_symmetry.space_group_name_H-M   'P 1'
#
loop_
_entity.id
_entity.type
_entity.pdbx_description
1 polymer ?
#
loop_
_entity_poly.entity_id
_entity_poly.type
_entity_poly.pdbx_seq_one_letter_code
_entity_poly.pdbx_strand_id
1 'polypeptide(L)' 'MGIRGELFTTDVKVKNRTYFFNVKENRTGDIFLQIVETKNLEGSDFERRTVVIFEDDMRKFL' A
#
# COMPACT_ATOMS: atom_id res chain seq x y z
N MET A 1 15.23 8.99 -5.38
CA MET A 1 14.43 10.12 -4.83
C MET A 1 13.23 9.54 -4.11
N GLY A 2 13.19 9.60 -2.78
CA GLY A 2 12.01 9.22 -2.01
C GLY A 2 10.90 10.25 -2.20
N ILE A 3 9.66 9.79 -2.37
CA ILE A 3 8.49 10.65 -2.41
C ILE A 3 8.25 11.19 -0.99
N ARG A 4 8.06 12.51 -0.87
CA ARG A 4 7.86 13.17 0.43
C ARG A 4 6.64 12.57 1.14
N GLY A 5 6.84 12.03 2.34
CA GLY A 5 5.81 11.34 3.12
C GLY A 5 5.74 9.82 2.91
N GLU A 6 6.64 9.23 2.10
CA GLU A 6 6.80 7.77 2.01
C GLU A 6 8.01 7.33 2.84
N LEU A 7 7.75 6.55 3.89
CA LEU A 7 8.75 6.08 4.85
C LEU A 7 9.34 4.73 4.43
N PHE A 8 8.50 3.85 3.89
CA PHE A 8 8.92 2.53 3.43
C PHE A 8 7.98 2.04 2.33
N THR A 9 8.52 1.35 1.34
CA THR A 9 7.75 0.70 0.28
C THR A 9 8.38 -0.64 -0.04
N THR A 10 7.57 -1.67 -0.13
CA THR A 10 7.96 -2.97 -0.71
C THR A 10 6.84 -3.51 -1.57
N ASP A 11 7.20 -4.27 -2.60
CA ASP A 11 6.24 -4.95 -3.46
C ASP A 11 6.41 -6.47 -3.43
N VAL A 12 5.29 -7.16 -3.56
CA VAL A 12 5.22 -8.62 -3.66
C VAL A 12 4.40 -8.98 -4.89
N LYS A 13 5.02 -9.66 -5.85
CA LYS A 13 4.36 -10.12 -7.08
C LYS A 13 3.89 -11.56 -6.91
N VAL A 14 2.60 -11.79 -7.18
CA VAL A 14 1.96 -13.12 -7.09
C VAL A 14 1.06 -13.34 -8.30
N LYS A 15 1.49 -14.19 -9.23
CA LYS A 15 0.76 -14.50 -10.48
C LYS A 15 0.37 -13.22 -11.24
N ASN A 16 -0.92 -12.94 -11.39
CA ASN A 16 -1.46 -11.74 -12.03
C ASN A 16 -1.72 -10.59 -11.06
N ARG A 17 -1.14 -10.61 -9.85
CA ARG A 17 -1.31 -9.56 -8.84
C ARG A 17 0.03 -9.00 -8.39
N THR A 18 0.09 -7.71 -8.15
CA THR A 18 1.19 -7.07 -7.42
C THR A 18 0.62 -6.38 -6.19
N TYR A 19 1.20 -6.66 -5.04
CA TYR A 19 0.87 -6.02 -3.78
C TYR A 19 1.96 -5.00 -3.45
N PHE A 20 1.58 -3.82 -3.02
CA PHE A 20 2.48 -2.79 -2.52
C PHE A 20 2.13 -2.53 -1.07
N PHE A 21 3.13 -2.61 -0.20
CA PHE A 21 3.03 -2.31 1.22
C PHE A 21 3.81 -1.03 1.46
N ASN A 22 3.08 0.08 1.65
CA ASN A 22 3.65 1.40 1.80
C ASN A 22 3.40 1.89 3.23
N VAL A 23 4.45 2.25 3.95
CA VAL A 23 4.35 2.99 5.22
C VAL A 23 4.52 4.46 4.88
N LYS A 24 3.55 5.29 5.27
CA LYS A 24 3.49 6.71 4.93
C LYS A 24 3.27 7.56 6.17
N GLU A 25 3.74 8.79 6.09
CA GLU A 25 3.55 9.83 7.10
C GLU A 25 2.66 10.92 6.51
N ASN A 26 1.63 11.32 7.25
CA ASN A 26 0.76 12.41 6.85
C ASN A 26 1.37 13.78 7.23
N ARG A 27 0.62 14.88 7.05
CA ARG A 27 1.12 16.22 7.38
C ARG A 27 1.21 16.52 8.88
N THR A 28 0.45 15.79 9.70
CA THR A 28 0.43 15.92 11.16
C THR A 28 1.49 15.06 11.84
N GLY A 29 2.19 14.21 11.09
CA GLY A 29 3.22 13.30 11.58
C GLY A 29 2.71 11.90 11.88
N ASP A 30 1.42 11.63 11.69
CA ASP A 30 0.86 10.31 11.96
C ASP A 30 1.25 9.32 10.86
N ILE A 31 1.58 8.11 11.30
CA ILE A 31 2.03 7.03 10.42
C ILE A 31 0.83 6.15 10.05
N PHE A 32 0.78 5.70 8.80
CA PHE A 32 -0.24 4.75 8.35
C PHE A 32 0.33 3.76 7.35
N LEU A 33 -0.25 2.55 7.34
CA LEU A 33 0.04 1.52 6.36
C LEU A 33 -0.98 1.63 5.22
N GLN A 34 -0.48 1.66 3.99
CA GLN A 34 -1.27 1.56 2.78
C GLN A 34 -0.91 0.26 2.05
N ILE A 35 -1.89 -0.61 1.86
CA ILE A 35 -1.77 -1.82 1.05
C ILE A 35 -2.47 -1.57 -0.28
N VAL A 36 -1.73 -1.62 -1.38
CA VAL A 36 -2.29 -1.51 -2.74
C VAL A 36 -2.18 -2.85 -3.42
N GLU A 37 -3.29 -3.38 -3.89
CA GLU A 37 -3.30 -4.53 -4.79
C GLU A 37 -3.59 -4.05 -6.21
N THR A 38 -2.75 -4.44 -7.16
CA THR A 38 -3.04 -4.32 -8.59
C THR A 38 -3.22 -5.72 -9.16
N LYS A 39 -4.38 -6.00 -9.74
CA LYS A 39 -4.68 -7.26 -10.43
C LYS A 39 -4.73 -6.98 -11.93
N ASN A 40 -3.87 -7.67 -12.68
CA ASN A 40 -3.91 -7.68 -14.13
C ASN A 40 -5.11 -8.53 -14.59
N LEU A 41 -6.02 -7.92 -15.33
CA LEU A 41 -7.15 -8.59 -15.97
C LEU A 41 -6.70 -9.12 -17.34
N GLU A 42 -7.39 -10.12 -17.89
CA GLU A 42 -7.09 -10.57 -19.25
C GLU A 42 -7.40 -9.42 -20.23
N GLY A 43 -6.36 -8.75 -20.72
CA GLY A 43 -6.43 -7.48 -21.47
C GLY A 43 -5.35 -6.49 -21.04
N SER A 44 -5.52 -5.20 -21.35
CA SER A 44 -4.63 -4.10 -20.91
C SER A 44 -5.15 -3.38 -19.65
N ASP A 45 -6.16 -3.96 -18.99
CA ASP A 45 -6.85 -3.36 -17.85
C ASP A 45 -6.31 -3.89 -16.52
N PHE A 46 -6.17 -2.97 -15.56
CA PHE A 46 -5.74 -3.30 -14.20
C PHE A 46 -6.82 -2.92 -13.21
N GLU A 47 -7.22 -3.87 -12.36
CA GLU A 47 -8.05 -3.59 -11.21
C GLU A 47 -7.16 -3.19 -10.04
N ARG A 48 -7.39 -2.00 -9.46
CA ARG A 48 -6.64 -1.49 -8.31
C ARG A 48 -7.52 -1.45 -7.08
N ARG A 49 -7.08 -2.10 -6.00
CA ARG A 49 -7.70 -2.04 -4.68
C ARG A 49 -6.73 -1.43 -3.69
N THR A 50 -7.23 -0.62 -2.77
CA THR A 50 -6.42 0.05 -1.76
C THR A 50 -7.06 -0.10 -0.40
N VAL A 51 -6.26 -0.51 0.58
CA VAL A 51 -6.63 -0.56 2.00
C VAL A 51 -5.68 0.39 2.74
N VAL A 52 -6.22 1.17 3.67
CA VAL A 52 -5.45 2.07 4.54
C VAL A 52 -5.74 1.70 5.98
N ILE A 53 -4.69 1.55 6.76
CA ILE A 53 -4.73 1.19 8.19
C ILE A 53 -3.97 2.27 8.94
N PHE A 54 -4.64 2.96 9.85
CA PHE A 54 -4.04 3.99 10.70
C PHE A 54 -3.31 3.35 11.89
N GLU A 55 -2.36 4.08 12.47
CA GLU A 55 -1.52 3.62 13.59
C GLU A 55 -2.34 3.05 14.76
N ASP A 56 -3.45 3.70 15.13
CA ASP A 56 -4.32 3.29 16.24
C ASP A 56 -4.92 1.89 16.08
N ASP A 57 -5.11 1.44 14.83
CA ASP A 57 -5.70 0.13 14.51
C ASP A 57 -4.65 -0.92 14.09
N MET A 58 -3.38 -0.53 13.99
CA MET A 58 -2.31 -1.41 13.50
C MET A 58 -2.19 -2.70 14.31
N ARG A 59 -2.28 -2.61 15.64
CA ARG A 59 -2.19 -3.77 16.53
C ARG A 59 -3.34 -4.76 16.39
N LYS A 60 -4.51 -4.33 15.90
CA LYS A 60 -5.64 -5.22 15.65
C LYS A 60 -5.52 -5.93 14.31
N PHE A 61 -4.76 -5.34 13.39
CA PHE A 61 -4.59 -5.82 12.03
C PHE A 61 -3.45 -6.83 11.89
N LEU A 62 -2.43 -6.75 12.76
CA LEU A 62 -1.30 -7.68 12.87
C LEU A 62 -1.64 -8.90 13.75
#